data_AF-A0A0Q6MM27-F1
#
_entry.id   AF-A0A0Q6MM27-F1
#
_cell.length_a   1.000
_cell.length_b   1.000
_cell.length_c   1.000
_cell.angle_alpha   90.00
_cell.angle_beta   90.00
_cell.angle_gamma   90.00
#
_symmetry.space_group_name_H-M   'P 1'
#
loop_
_entity.id
_entity.type
_entity.pdbx_description
1 polymer ?
#
loop_
_entity_poly.entity_id
_entity_poly.type
_entity_poly.pdbx_seq_one_letter_code
_entity_poly.pdbx_strand_id
1 'polypeptide(L)'
;MHTISDNEFGLFQRFIYDAAGITLSSAKKALVCGRLAKRLQACNLGSYAEYFKLLSSGQNGAEVQTAVDLLTTNETYFFREPRHFELLREAALPASKKAQPFRVWSAASSTGEEAYSIAMVLADTLGDAAWEVMGSDISTRVLQRARQAHYPMERCRQIPQAYLKRFCLKGIDEQQGTLLVDRSLRGRVQFMQVNLNTALPRLAAFDVIFLRNVMIYFNGDTKRQVVARIIEQLKPGGFFCIGHSESLNDISTALHQVAPSIYRKP
;
A
#
# COMPACT_ATOMS: atom_id res chain seq x y z
N MET A 1 32.21 -4.01 -9.42
CA MET A 1 30.98 -3.45 -8.84
C MET A 1 31.06 -1.95 -8.98
N HIS A 2 30.07 -1.31 -9.60
CA HIS A 2 30.03 0.15 -9.68
C HIS A 2 29.69 0.70 -8.29
N THR A 3 30.49 1.63 -7.78
CA THR A 3 30.24 2.33 -6.51
C THR A 3 29.49 3.62 -6.83
N ILE A 4 28.39 3.87 -6.13
CA ILE A 4 27.65 5.13 -6.27
C ILE A 4 28.37 6.25 -5.50
N SER A 5 28.66 7.37 -6.18
CA SER A 5 29.18 8.58 -5.53
C SER A 5 28.11 9.30 -4.70
N ASP A 6 28.49 10.24 -3.84
CA ASP A 6 27.51 11.04 -3.09
C ASP A 6 26.68 11.94 -4.00
N ASN A 7 27.30 12.50 -5.04
CA ASN A 7 26.61 13.31 -6.05
C ASN A 7 25.57 12.48 -6.82
N GLU A 8 25.94 11.29 -7.30
CA GLU A 8 24.99 10.39 -7.96
C GLU A 8 23.88 9.95 -7.02
N PHE A 9 24.20 9.65 -5.75
CA PHE A 9 23.19 9.32 -4.76
C PHE A 9 22.18 10.46 -4.55
N GLY A 10 22.65 11.72 -4.51
CA GLY A 10 21.79 12.91 -4.46
C GLY A 10 20.81 12.98 -5.63
N LEU A 11 21.22 12.56 -6.84
CA LEU A 11 20.34 12.48 -8.00
C LEU A 11 19.20 11.48 -7.78
N PHE A 12 19.47 10.30 -7.20
CA PHE A 12 18.43 9.32 -6.90
C PHE A 12 17.53 9.72 -5.72
N GLN A 13 18.07 10.45 -4.73
CA GLN A 13 17.23 11.06 -3.69
C GLN A 13 16.23 12.03 -4.30
N ARG A 14 16.69 12.88 -5.23
CA ARG A 14 15.81 13.83 -5.92
C ARG A 14 14.81 13.12 -6.83
N PHE A 15 15.27 12.15 -7.61
CA PHE A 15 14.42 11.34 -8.49
C PHE A 15 13.24 10.71 -7.73
N ILE A 16 13.51 10.00 -6.64
CA ILE A 16 12.44 9.28 -5.92
C ILE A 16 11.53 10.22 -5.14
N TYR A 17 12.05 11.36 -4.71
CA TYR A 17 11.24 12.43 -4.13
C TYR A 17 10.27 13.01 -5.16
N ASP A 18 10.75 13.36 -6.36
CA ASP A 18 9.91 13.91 -7.42
C ASP A 18 8.90 12.87 -7.93
N ALA A 19 9.33 11.62 -8.11
CA ALA A 19 8.49 10.56 -8.65
C ALA A 19 7.44 10.05 -7.65
N ALA A 20 7.74 10.01 -6.34
CA ALA A 20 6.92 9.30 -5.36
C ALA A 20 6.70 10.04 -4.02
N GLY A 21 7.29 11.23 -3.84
CA GLY A 21 7.28 11.97 -2.57
C GLY A 21 8.20 11.40 -1.49
N ILE A 22 8.95 10.34 -1.79
CA ILE A 22 9.74 9.60 -0.80
C ILE A 22 11.04 10.34 -0.50
N THR A 23 11.28 10.59 0.79
CA THR A 23 12.55 11.11 1.28
C THR A 23 13.45 9.96 1.73
N LEU A 24 14.62 9.84 1.11
CA LEU A 24 15.66 8.90 1.51
C LEU A 24 16.72 9.62 2.34
N SER A 25 17.08 9.07 3.50
CA SER A 25 18.22 9.55 4.28
C SER A 25 19.55 9.08 3.69
N SER A 26 20.64 9.80 3.97
CA SER A 26 21.98 9.46 3.47
C SER A 26 22.47 8.07 3.88
N ALA A 27 22.01 7.56 5.03
CA ALA A 27 22.27 6.20 5.49
C ALA A 27 21.75 5.12 4.53
N LYS A 28 20.81 5.43 3.64
CA LYS A 28 20.24 4.48 2.67
C LYS A 28 21.05 4.37 1.37
N LYS A 29 22.22 5.01 1.25
CA LYS A 29 23.07 4.96 0.04
C LYS A 29 23.42 3.53 -0.39
N ALA A 30 23.83 2.68 0.55
CA ALA A 30 24.14 1.28 0.27
C ALA A 30 22.92 0.49 -0.26
N LEU A 31 21.73 0.77 0.28
CA LEU A 31 20.48 0.18 -0.17
C LEU A 31 20.13 0.58 -1.61
N VAL A 32 20.30 1.86 -1.96
CA VAL A 32 20.09 2.35 -3.33
C VAL A 32 21.06 1.69 -4.30
N CYS A 33 22.35 1.65 -3.94
CA CYS A 33 23.39 0.97 -4.72
C CYS A 33 23.00 -0.49 -4.99
N GLY A 34 22.70 -1.27 -3.94
CA GLY A 34 22.38 -2.69 -4.07
C GLY A 34 21.12 -2.96 -4.90
N ARG A 35 20.08 -2.13 -4.76
CA ARG A 35 18.80 -2.30 -5.48
C ARG A 35 18.90 -1.95 -6.96
N LEU A 36 19.72 -0.96 -7.32
CA LEU A 36 19.86 -0.50 -8.71
C LEU A 36 20.99 -1.21 -9.48
N ALA A 37 21.99 -1.79 -8.81
CA ALA A 37 23.13 -2.43 -9.46
C ALA A 37 22.76 -3.44 -10.57
N LYS A 38 21.73 -4.27 -10.34
CA LYS A 38 21.25 -5.24 -11.35
C LYS A 38 20.59 -4.57 -12.56
N ARG A 39 20.05 -3.36 -12.40
CA ARG A 39 19.47 -2.59 -13.52
C ARG A 39 20.55 -1.99 -14.41
N LEU A 40 21.64 -1.49 -13.84
CA LEU A 40 22.80 -1.02 -14.63
C LEU A 40 23.30 -2.13 -15.57
N GLN A 41 23.45 -3.35 -15.04
CA GLN A 41 23.83 -4.53 -15.83
C GLN A 41 22.80 -4.86 -16.91
N ALA A 42 21.51 -4.91 -16.56
CA ALA A 42 20.44 -5.23 -17.52
C ALA A 42 20.32 -4.20 -18.66
N CYS A 43 20.68 -2.94 -18.40
CA CYS A 43 20.65 -1.85 -19.38
C CYS A 43 22.01 -1.62 -20.08
N ASN A 44 23.03 -2.45 -19.80
CA ASN A 44 24.40 -2.31 -20.31
C ASN A 44 25.01 -0.92 -20.04
N LEU A 45 24.79 -0.36 -18.85
CA LEU A 45 25.31 0.96 -18.45
C LEU A 45 26.52 0.83 -17.52
N GLY A 46 27.50 1.72 -17.71
CA GLY A 46 28.76 1.73 -16.99
C GLY A 46 28.79 2.59 -15.73
N SER A 47 27.73 3.37 -15.46
CA SER A 47 27.65 4.23 -14.28
C SER A 47 26.23 4.51 -13.80
N TYR A 48 26.11 4.94 -12.53
CA TYR A 48 24.84 5.39 -11.98
C TYR A 48 24.38 6.71 -12.60
N ALA A 49 25.32 7.58 -12.97
CA ALA A 49 25.04 8.79 -13.74
C ALA A 49 24.38 8.49 -15.10
N GLU A 50 24.87 7.49 -15.84
CA GLU A 50 24.23 7.04 -17.10
C GLU A 50 22.83 6.50 -16.86
N TYR A 51 22.64 5.72 -15.78
CA TYR A 51 21.32 5.22 -15.42
C TYR A 51 20.36 6.34 -15.05
N PHE A 52 20.80 7.34 -14.28
CA PHE A 52 19.99 8.52 -13.98
C PHE A 52 19.61 9.28 -15.26
N LYS A 53 20.55 9.48 -16.21
CA LYS A 53 20.24 10.11 -17.50
C LYS A 53 19.16 9.35 -18.27
N LEU A 54 19.20 8.01 -18.27
CA LEU A 54 18.16 7.17 -18.86
C LEU A 54 16.80 7.44 -18.20
N LEU A 55 16.73 7.45 -16.86
CA LEU A 55 15.49 7.70 -16.11
C LEU A 55 14.93 9.11 -16.36
N SER A 56 15.80 10.12 -16.44
CA SER A 56 15.41 11.52 -16.63
C SER A 56 15.17 11.91 -18.10
N SER A 57 15.45 11.02 -19.07
CA SER A 57 15.28 11.30 -20.50
C SER A 57 13.81 11.50 -20.92
N GLY A 58 12.86 11.02 -20.12
CA GLY A 58 11.43 10.98 -20.46
C GLY A 58 11.06 9.91 -21.49
N GLN A 59 12.02 9.15 -22.02
CA GLN A 59 11.80 8.21 -23.12
C GLN A 59 11.49 6.78 -22.65
N ASN A 60 11.78 6.45 -21.38
CA ASN A 60 11.71 5.07 -20.90
C ASN A 60 10.90 4.94 -19.60
N GLY A 61 9.58 5.17 -19.70
CA GLY A 61 8.66 5.12 -18.56
C GLY A 61 8.63 3.77 -17.82
N ALA A 62 8.85 2.66 -18.53
CA ALA A 62 8.92 1.32 -17.92
C ALA A 62 10.14 1.17 -16.99
N GLU A 63 11.29 1.73 -17.39
CA GLU A 63 12.49 1.72 -16.54
C GLU A 63 12.34 2.65 -15.34
N VAL A 64 11.68 3.80 -15.53
CA VAL A 64 11.31 4.71 -14.42
C VAL A 64 10.46 3.97 -13.39
N GLN A 65 9.41 3.26 -13.82
CA GLN A 65 8.58 2.47 -12.92
C GLN A 65 9.38 1.36 -12.22
N THR A 66 10.30 0.70 -12.94
CA THR A 66 11.17 -0.33 -12.37
C THR A 66 12.07 0.25 -11.28
N ALA A 67 12.65 1.43 -11.50
CA ALA A 67 13.44 2.14 -10.49
C ALA A 67 12.60 2.49 -9.25
N VAL A 68 11.38 3.01 -9.43
CA VAL A 68 10.45 3.28 -8.33
C VAL A 68 10.12 2.00 -7.54
N ASP A 69 9.80 0.90 -8.23
CA ASP A 69 9.51 -0.41 -7.62
C ASP A 69 10.68 -0.96 -6.80
N LEU A 70 11.91 -0.67 -7.22
CA LEU A 70 13.12 -1.09 -6.51
C LEU A 70 13.43 -0.19 -5.32
N LEU A 71 13.16 1.11 -5.40
CA LEU A 71 13.49 2.08 -4.35
C LEU A 71 12.41 2.19 -3.26
N THR A 72 11.18 1.72 -3.52
CA THR A 72 10.12 1.61 -2.50
C THR A 72 10.42 0.49 -1.49
N THR A 73 9.92 0.64 -0.25
CA THR A 73 10.04 -0.37 0.80
C THR A 73 8.66 -0.90 1.14
N ASN A 74 8.49 -2.22 1.06
CA ASN A 74 7.20 -2.89 0.93
C ASN A 74 7.01 -3.99 1.99
N GLU A 75 7.12 -3.62 3.27
CA GLU A 75 6.96 -4.57 4.37
C GLU A 75 5.51 -4.62 4.85
N THR A 76 4.86 -5.77 4.70
CA THR A 76 3.48 -6.00 5.10
C THR A 76 3.23 -7.46 5.47
N TYR A 77 2.22 -7.68 6.31
CA TYR A 77 1.75 -8.99 6.73
C TYR A 77 0.26 -8.93 7.07
N PHE A 78 -0.39 -10.09 7.01
CA PHE A 78 -1.82 -10.20 7.30
C PHE A 78 -2.13 -9.77 8.73
N PHE A 79 -3.28 -9.13 8.93
CA PHE A 79 -3.77 -8.69 10.25
C PHE A 79 -2.78 -7.83 11.05
N ARG A 80 -1.88 -7.11 10.37
CA ARG A 80 -1.02 -6.09 10.98
C ARG A 80 -1.86 -5.07 11.73
N GLU A 81 -1.52 -4.81 13.00
CA GLU A 81 -2.24 -3.88 13.88
C GLU A 81 -3.73 -4.25 14.08
N PRO A 82 -4.01 -5.31 14.87
CA PRO A 82 -5.32 -5.98 14.91
C PRO A 82 -6.50 -5.06 15.31
N ARG A 83 -6.26 -4.06 16.16
CA ARG A 83 -7.30 -3.12 16.63
C ARG A 83 -8.00 -2.36 15.50
N HIS A 84 -7.34 -2.11 14.37
CA HIS A 84 -8.00 -1.47 13.24
C HIS A 84 -9.06 -2.37 12.58
N PHE A 85 -8.89 -3.70 12.65
CA PHE A 85 -9.87 -4.64 12.13
C PHE A 85 -11.05 -4.85 13.08
N GLU A 86 -10.86 -4.65 14.38
CA GLU A 86 -11.94 -4.58 15.37
C GLU A 86 -12.85 -3.38 15.08
N LEU A 87 -12.26 -2.19 14.90
CA LEU A 87 -12.98 -0.99 14.44
C LEU A 87 -13.71 -1.27 13.12
N LEU A 88 -13.02 -1.82 12.12
CA LEU A 88 -13.62 -2.10 10.82
C LEU A 88 -14.89 -2.97 10.95
N ARG A 89 -14.86 -4.00 11.80
CA ARG A 89 -16.02 -4.83 12.09
C ARG A 89 -17.18 -3.99 12.64
N GLU A 90 -16.92 -3.20 13.67
CA GLU A 90 -17.93 -2.34 14.30
C GLU A 90 -18.53 -1.31 13.33
N ALA A 91 -17.68 -0.66 12.54
CA ALA A 91 -18.09 0.34 11.55
C ALA A 91 -18.89 -0.28 10.39
N ALA A 92 -18.59 -1.52 10.01
CA ALA A 92 -19.28 -2.23 8.92
C ALA A 92 -20.65 -2.76 9.35
N LEU A 93 -20.84 -3.20 10.61
CA LEU A 93 -22.08 -3.84 11.08
C LEU A 93 -23.38 -3.12 10.65
N PRO A 94 -23.51 -1.77 10.76
CA PRO A 94 -24.73 -1.07 10.34
C PRO A 94 -25.01 -1.12 8.82
N ALA A 95 -23.99 -1.42 8.00
CA ALA A 95 -24.13 -1.51 6.55
C ALA A 95 -24.76 -2.82 6.08
N SER A 96 -24.84 -3.85 6.93
CA SER A 96 -25.53 -5.13 6.61
C SER A 96 -26.99 -4.96 6.17
N LYS A 97 -27.63 -3.85 6.57
CA LYS A 97 -29.03 -3.50 6.26
C LYS A 97 -29.18 -2.48 5.13
N LYS A 98 -28.08 -2.01 4.54
CA LYS A 98 -28.08 -0.96 3.52
C LYS A 98 -27.98 -1.56 2.11
N ALA A 99 -28.64 -0.91 1.16
CA ALA A 99 -28.54 -1.29 -0.25
C ALA A 99 -27.22 -0.82 -0.90
N GLN A 100 -26.60 0.24 -0.36
CA GLN A 100 -25.35 0.79 -0.88
C GLN A 100 -24.14 0.00 -0.36
N PRO A 101 -23.12 -0.23 -1.21
CA PRO A 101 -21.94 -0.99 -0.81
C PRO A 101 -21.14 -0.27 0.27
N PHE A 102 -20.65 -1.04 1.26
CA PHE A 102 -19.63 -0.58 2.20
C PHE A 102 -18.25 -0.62 1.52
N ARG A 103 -17.61 0.53 1.38
CA ARG A 103 -16.38 0.71 0.60
C ARG A 103 -15.18 0.95 1.50
N VAL A 104 -14.13 0.17 1.31
CA VAL A 104 -12.87 0.34 2.04
C VAL A 104 -11.71 0.54 1.06
N TRP A 105 -10.84 1.48 1.35
CA TRP A 105 -9.61 1.69 0.59
C TRP A 105 -8.37 1.37 1.44
N SER A 106 -7.55 0.43 0.99
CA SER A 106 -6.17 0.26 1.44
C SER A 106 -5.26 1.11 0.53
N ALA A 107 -4.87 2.29 1.00
CA ALA A 107 -4.15 3.31 0.27
C ALA A 107 -2.61 3.16 0.33
N ALA A 108 -2.11 1.95 0.54
CA ALA A 108 -0.71 1.53 0.39
C ALA A 108 -0.65 0.00 0.54
N SER A 109 -1.40 -0.71 -0.31
CA SER A 109 -1.69 -2.14 -0.11
C SER A 109 -0.50 -3.06 -0.22
N SER A 110 0.61 -2.61 -0.81
CA SER A 110 1.80 -3.41 -1.04
C SER A 110 1.46 -4.74 -1.73
N THR A 111 1.87 -5.89 -1.17
CA THR A 111 1.57 -7.21 -1.75
C THR A 111 0.16 -7.74 -1.46
N GLY A 112 -0.75 -6.91 -0.94
CA GLY A 112 -2.18 -7.19 -0.83
C GLY A 112 -2.68 -7.72 0.51
N GLU A 113 -1.78 -8.03 1.45
CA GLU A 113 -2.13 -8.62 2.75
C GLU A 113 -3.10 -7.76 3.56
N GLU A 114 -2.93 -6.43 3.54
CA GLU A 114 -3.87 -5.51 4.21
C GLU A 114 -5.25 -5.56 3.54
N ALA A 115 -5.31 -5.41 2.22
CA ALA A 115 -6.56 -5.43 1.46
C ALA A 115 -7.32 -6.76 1.65
N TYR A 116 -6.61 -7.89 1.68
CA TYR A 116 -7.25 -9.20 1.95
C TYR A 116 -7.63 -9.39 3.41
N SER A 117 -6.88 -8.84 4.37
CA SER A 117 -7.30 -8.85 5.79
C SER A 117 -8.61 -8.07 5.95
N ILE A 118 -8.73 -6.90 5.31
CA ILE A 118 -9.95 -6.10 5.24
C ILE A 118 -11.08 -6.93 4.61
N ALA A 119 -10.85 -7.55 3.45
CA ALA A 119 -11.87 -8.33 2.76
C ALA A 119 -12.37 -9.52 3.59
N MET A 120 -11.49 -10.23 4.30
CA MET A 120 -11.87 -11.32 5.20
C MET A 120 -12.76 -10.83 6.35
N VAL A 121 -12.43 -9.67 6.94
CA VAL A 121 -13.24 -9.06 8.01
C VAL A 121 -14.61 -8.64 7.48
N LEU A 122 -14.66 -8.00 6.31
CA LEU A 122 -15.94 -7.60 5.71
C LEU A 122 -16.79 -8.81 5.35
N ALA A 123 -16.22 -9.85 4.74
CA ALA A 123 -16.94 -11.07 4.42
C ALA A 123 -17.48 -11.78 5.67
N ASP A 124 -16.71 -11.80 6.76
CA ASP A 124 -17.14 -12.36 8.04
C ASP A 124 -18.26 -11.54 8.69
N THR A 125 -18.20 -10.22 8.57
CA THR A 125 -19.12 -9.28 9.25
C THR A 125 -20.42 -9.08 8.48
N LEU A 126 -20.33 -8.98 7.16
CA LEU A 126 -21.42 -8.56 6.27
C LEU A 126 -22.02 -9.71 5.46
N GLY A 127 -21.33 -10.87 5.39
CA GLY A 127 -21.74 -11.98 4.54
C GLY A 127 -21.97 -11.54 3.10
N ASP A 128 -23.18 -11.78 2.62
CA ASP A 128 -23.59 -11.51 1.23
C ASP A 128 -23.90 -10.04 0.93
N ALA A 129 -23.97 -9.16 1.94
CA ALA A 129 -24.26 -7.74 1.71
C ALA A 129 -23.22 -7.10 0.77
N ALA A 130 -23.60 -5.97 0.17
CA ALA A 130 -22.74 -5.29 -0.79
C ALA A 130 -21.54 -4.65 -0.06
N TRP A 131 -20.33 -5.03 -0.46
CA TRP A 131 -19.09 -4.42 0.01
C TRP A 131 -18.00 -4.60 -1.04
N GLU A 132 -17.05 -3.66 -1.05
CA GLU A 132 -15.91 -3.66 -1.97
C GLU A 132 -14.67 -3.12 -1.27
N VAL A 133 -13.52 -3.68 -1.66
CA VAL A 133 -12.21 -3.22 -1.21
C VAL A 133 -11.42 -2.76 -2.41
N MET A 134 -10.94 -1.51 -2.36
CA MET A 134 -9.91 -1.04 -3.26
C MET A 134 -8.56 -1.16 -2.55
N GLY A 135 -7.59 -1.79 -3.21
CA GLY A 135 -6.20 -1.72 -2.83
C GLY A 135 -5.41 -0.90 -3.83
N SER A 136 -4.51 -0.03 -3.37
CA SER A 136 -3.63 0.70 -4.26
C SER A 136 -2.22 0.82 -3.75
N ASP A 137 -1.28 0.89 -4.68
CA ASP A 137 0.13 1.12 -4.39
C ASP A 137 0.78 1.86 -5.55
N ILE A 138 1.90 2.52 -5.31
CA ILE A 138 2.71 3.09 -6.39
C ILE A 138 3.47 2.00 -7.14
N SER A 139 3.77 0.88 -6.47
CA SER A 139 4.62 -0.16 -7.03
C SER A 139 3.84 -1.18 -7.84
N THR A 140 4.16 -1.29 -9.13
CA THR A 140 3.48 -2.24 -10.03
C THR A 140 3.82 -3.70 -9.70
N ARG A 141 5.07 -3.95 -9.28
CA ARG A 141 5.56 -5.27 -8.88
C ARG A 141 4.78 -5.86 -7.70
N VAL A 142 4.50 -5.05 -6.67
CA VAL A 142 3.76 -5.56 -5.50
C VAL A 142 2.27 -5.72 -5.80
N LEU A 143 1.70 -4.83 -6.62
CA LEU A 143 0.32 -4.99 -7.09
C LEU A 143 0.12 -6.24 -7.94
N GLN A 144 1.10 -6.65 -8.75
CA GLN A 144 1.04 -7.91 -9.47
C GLN A 144 0.92 -9.10 -8.52
N ARG A 145 1.72 -9.12 -7.44
CA ARG A 145 1.63 -10.14 -6.38
C ARG A 145 0.29 -10.09 -5.64
N ALA A 146 -0.20 -8.88 -5.35
CA ALA A 146 -1.50 -8.69 -4.71
C ALA A 146 -2.66 -9.28 -5.54
N ARG A 147 -2.63 -9.10 -6.86
CA ARG A 147 -3.62 -9.69 -7.78
C ARG A 147 -3.54 -11.22 -7.85
N GLN A 148 -2.34 -11.79 -7.74
CA GLN A 148 -2.16 -13.24 -7.66
C GLN A 148 -2.74 -13.82 -6.37
N ALA A 149 -2.67 -13.06 -5.27
CA ALA A 149 -3.19 -13.45 -3.95
C ALA A 149 -2.64 -14.77 -3.42
N HIS A 150 -1.44 -15.12 -3.87
CA HIS A 150 -0.75 -16.36 -3.56
C HIS A 150 0.44 -16.02 -2.65
N TYR A 151 0.49 -16.68 -1.50
CA TYR A 151 1.39 -16.32 -0.42
C TYR A 151 2.06 -17.57 0.16
N PRO A 152 3.34 -17.49 0.54
CA PRO A 152 3.94 -18.50 1.41
C PRO A 152 3.18 -18.56 2.74
N MET A 153 2.97 -19.77 3.27
CA MET A 153 2.26 -19.97 4.55
C MET A 153 2.92 -19.22 5.72
N GLU A 154 4.23 -19.00 5.66
CA GLU A 154 4.96 -18.24 6.68
C GLU A 154 4.47 -16.80 6.83
N ARG A 155 4.03 -16.17 5.74
CA ARG A 155 3.45 -14.82 5.77
C ARG A 155 2.01 -14.79 6.27
N CYS A 156 1.36 -15.95 6.36
CA CYS A 156 -0.05 -16.11 6.71
C CYS A 156 -0.29 -16.45 8.18
N ARG A 157 0.77 -16.51 9.02
CA ARG A 157 0.70 -16.95 10.42
C ARG A 157 -0.24 -16.12 11.30
N GLN A 158 -0.46 -14.85 10.93
CA GLN A 158 -1.33 -13.92 11.67
C GLN A 158 -2.80 -13.98 11.22
N ILE A 159 -3.13 -14.76 10.19
CA ILE A 159 -4.52 -14.96 9.77
C ILE A 159 -5.21 -15.84 10.83
N PRO A 160 -6.38 -15.42 11.37
CA PRO A 160 -7.14 -16.26 12.28
C PRO A 160 -7.46 -17.63 11.67
N GLN A 161 -7.37 -18.70 12.46
CA GLN A 161 -7.55 -20.07 11.96
C GLN A 161 -8.93 -20.30 11.30
N ALA A 162 -9.98 -19.64 11.82
CA ALA A 162 -11.31 -19.68 11.23
C ALA A 162 -11.34 -19.06 9.82
N TYR A 163 -10.58 -17.98 9.60
CA TYR A 163 -10.49 -17.31 8.31
C TYR A 163 -9.65 -18.11 7.33
N LEU A 164 -8.55 -18.75 7.77
CA LEU A 164 -7.79 -19.67 6.93
C LEU A 164 -8.68 -20.76 6.33
N LYS A 165 -9.57 -21.35 7.13
CA LYS A 165 -10.48 -22.42 6.66
C LYS A 165 -11.57 -21.92 5.72
N ARG A 166 -12.09 -20.70 5.93
CA ARG A 166 -13.24 -20.16 5.19
C ARG A 166 -12.85 -19.42 3.92
N PHE A 167 -11.69 -18.77 3.91
CA PHE A 167 -11.34 -17.75 2.93
C PHE A 167 -10.04 -18.03 2.17
N CYS A 168 -9.40 -19.16 2.44
CA CYS A 168 -8.13 -19.51 1.84
C CYS A 168 -8.13 -20.97 1.38
N LEU A 169 -7.38 -21.23 0.31
CA LEU A 169 -7.09 -22.56 -0.20
C LEU A 169 -5.64 -22.90 0.17
N LYS A 170 -5.42 -24.08 0.75
CA LYS A 170 -4.09 -24.58 1.07
C LYS A 170 -3.48 -25.21 -0.18
N GLY A 171 -2.25 -24.83 -0.50
CA GLY A 171 -1.52 -25.44 -1.61
C GLY A 171 -1.16 -26.91 -1.34
N ILE A 172 -1.28 -27.71 -2.40
CA ILE A 172 -0.96 -29.15 -2.44
C ILE A 172 0.09 -29.40 -3.55
N ASP A 173 0.75 -30.55 -3.51
CA ASP A 173 1.76 -30.97 -4.49
C ASP A 173 2.83 -29.89 -4.72
N GLU A 174 3.00 -29.41 -5.95
CA GLU A 174 3.95 -28.35 -6.31
C GLU A 174 3.71 -27.02 -5.58
N GLN A 175 2.51 -26.83 -5.02
CA GLN A 175 2.13 -25.64 -4.24
C GLN A 175 2.19 -25.87 -2.73
N GLN A 176 2.72 -27.02 -2.27
CA GLN A 176 2.84 -27.31 -0.84
C GLN A 176 3.59 -26.18 -0.10
N GLY A 177 3.08 -25.79 1.07
CA GLY A 177 3.64 -24.69 1.86
C GLY A 177 3.16 -23.29 1.43
N THR A 178 2.23 -23.21 0.49
CA THR A 178 1.62 -21.96 0.06
C THR A 178 0.13 -21.89 0.38
N LEU A 179 -0.43 -20.69 0.21
CA LEU A 179 -1.82 -20.34 0.43
C LEU A 179 -2.30 -19.47 -0.73
N LEU A 180 -3.52 -19.71 -1.19
CA LEU A 180 -4.20 -18.86 -2.16
C LEU A 180 -5.47 -18.28 -1.53
N VAL A 181 -5.69 -16.96 -1.63
CA VAL A 181 -6.94 -16.35 -1.18
C VAL A 181 -8.10 -16.80 -2.08
N ASP A 182 -9.23 -17.16 -1.48
CA ASP A 182 -10.38 -17.70 -2.20
C ASP A 182 -10.91 -16.74 -3.28
N ARG A 183 -11.43 -17.31 -4.37
CA ARG A 183 -11.92 -16.53 -5.53
C ARG A 183 -13.08 -15.60 -5.17
N SER A 184 -13.95 -16.00 -4.24
CA SER A 184 -15.11 -15.19 -3.82
C SER A 184 -14.67 -13.86 -3.18
N LEU A 185 -13.60 -13.88 -2.38
CA LEU A 185 -13.00 -12.66 -1.83
C LEU A 185 -12.29 -11.85 -2.91
N ARG A 186 -11.47 -12.49 -3.74
CA ARG A 186 -10.72 -11.79 -4.81
C ARG A 186 -11.63 -11.05 -5.77
N GLY A 187 -12.82 -11.57 -6.05
CA GLY A 187 -13.81 -10.89 -6.88
C GLY A 187 -14.33 -9.57 -6.31
N ARG A 188 -14.12 -9.31 -5.02
CA ARG A 188 -14.53 -8.08 -4.31
C ARG A 188 -13.36 -7.17 -3.93
N VAL A 189 -12.13 -7.54 -4.32
CA VAL A 189 -10.92 -6.74 -4.10
C VAL A 189 -10.35 -6.29 -5.44
N GLN A 190 -10.25 -4.98 -5.66
CA GLN A 190 -9.69 -4.41 -6.89
C GLN A 190 -8.38 -3.70 -6.59
N PHE A 191 -7.36 -3.96 -7.42
CA PHE A 191 -6.04 -3.36 -7.28
C PHE A 191 -5.75 -2.35 -8.39
N MET A 192 -5.39 -1.12 -8.01
CA MET A 192 -5.03 -0.05 -8.94
C MET A 192 -3.69 0.58 -8.57
N GLN A 193 -2.91 0.98 -9.58
CA GLN A 193 -1.72 1.79 -9.34
C GLN A 193 -2.12 3.23 -9.00
N VAL A 194 -1.69 3.73 -7.85
CA VAL A 194 -1.96 5.10 -7.40
C VAL A 194 -0.68 5.69 -6.84
N ASN A 195 -0.31 6.88 -7.34
CA ASN A 195 0.71 7.71 -6.72
C ASN A 195 0.04 8.75 -5.82
N LEU A 196 0.21 8.61 -4.51
CA LEU A 196 -0.38 9.51 -3.53
C LEU A 196 0.20 10.93 -3.59
N ASN A 197 1.40 11.08 -4.15
CA ASN A 197 2.07 12.35 -4.29
C ASN A 197 1.47 13.23 -5.41
N THR A 198 0.66 12.65 -6.30
CA THR A 198 0.05 13.35 -7.43
C THR A 198 -1.47 13.47 -7.27
N ALA A 199 -2.14 14.09 -8.24
CA ALA A 199 -3.59 14.06 -8.32
C ALA A 199 -4.10 12.61 -8.33
N LEU A 200 -5.10 12.32 -7.51
CA LEU A 200 -5.72 11.00 -7.46
C LEU A 200 -6.60 10.81 -8.70
N PRO A 201 -6.71 9.56 -9.21
CA PRO A 201 -7.70 9.25 -10.23
C PRO A 201 -9.12 9.51 -9.70
N ARG A 202 -10.12 9.50 -10.58
CA ARG A 202 -11.52 9.62 -10.15
C ARG A 202 -11.93 8.37 -9.37
N LEU A 203 -12.05 8.51 -8.06
CA LEU A 203 -12.45 7.45 -7.14
C LEU A 203 -13.88 7.68 -6.62
N ALA A 204 -14.49 6.60 -6.13
CA ALA A 204 -15.69 6.70 -5.31
C ALA A 204 -15.30 7.15 -3.88
N ALA A 205 -16.26 7.69 -3.14
CA ALA A 205 -16.05 7.96 -1.72
C ALA A 205 -16.08 6.67 -0.89
N PHE A 206 -15.24 6.59 0.14
CA PHE A 206 -15.03 5.41 1.00
C PHE A 206 -15.60 5.60 2.40
N ASP A 207 -16.08 4.52 3.01
CA ASP A 207 -16.52 4.49 4.40
C ASP A 207 -15.33 4.39 5.37
N VAL A 208 -14.28 3.66 4.96
CA VAL A 208 -13.03 3.54 5.71
C VAL A 208 -11.83 3.62 4.76
N ILE A 209 -10.79 4.36 5.13
CA ILE A 209 -9.52 4.40 4.40
C ILE A 209 -8.38 4.03 5.35
N PHE A 210 -7.55 3.08 4.93
CA PHE A 210 -6.31 2.68 5.59
C PHE A 210 -5.13 3.29 4.84
N LEU A 211 -4.31 4.09 5.52
CA LEU A 211 -3.05 4.66 5.00
C LEU A 211 -1.95 4.42 6.03
N ARG A 212 -1.53 3.16 6.18
CA ARG A 212 -0.67 2.72 7.27
C ARG A 212 0.76 2.49 6.83
N ASN A 213 1.70 2.92 7.67
CA ASN A 213 3.14 2.67 7.55
C ASN A 213 3.75 3.15 6.22
N VAL A 214 3.18 4.21 5.64
CA VAL A 214 3.62 4.80 4.37
C VAL A 214 3.99 6.28 4.51
N MET A 215 3.31 7.03 5.38
CA MET A 215 3.61 8.44 5.60
C MET A 215 4.99 8.62 6.22
N ILE A 216 5.53 7.62 6.92
CA ILE A 216 6.91 7.62 7.44
C ILE A 216 7.98 7.88 6.36
N TYR A 217 7.66 7.70 5.07
CA TYR A 217 8.57 7.95 3.96
C TYR A 217 8.47 9.37 3.39
N PHE A 218 7.49 10.18 3.83
CA PHE A 218 7.23 11.51 3.31
C PHE A 218 7.76 12.60 4.24
N ASN A 219 8.17 13.75 3.67
CA ASN A 219 8.45 14.95 4.46
C ASN A 219 7.14 15.62 4.93
N GLY A 220 7.23 16.65 5.78
CA GLY A 220 6.06 17.31 6.38
C GLY A 220 5.07 17.88 5.35
N ASP A 221 5.56 18.55 4.31
CA ASP A 221 4.71 19.12 3.27
C ASP A 221 4.02 18.05 2.43
N THR A 222 4.76 17.03 2.03
CA THR A 222 4.22 15.90 1.27
C THR A 222 3.15 15.17 2.08
N LYS A 223 3.38 14.92 3.38
CA LYS A 223 2.38 14.34 4.29
C LYS A 223 1.08 15.14 4.29
N ARG A 224 1.16 16.46 4.48
CA ARG A 224 0.00 17.36 4.48
C ARG A 224 -0.81 17.26 3.19
N GLN A 225 -0.13 17.31 2.04
CA GLN A 225 -0.78 17.23 0.74
C GLN A 225 -1.42 15.86 0.49
N VAL A 226 -0.73 14.78 0.82
CA VAL A 226 -1.26 13.40 0.69
C VAL A 226 -2.51 13.25 1.56
N VAL A 227 -2.44 13.63 2.84
CA VAL A 227 -3.57 13.52 3.77
C VAL A 227 -4.76 14.34 3.30
N ALA A 228 -4.56 15.57 2.81
CA ALA A 228 -5.63 16.39 2.27
C ALA A 228 -6.37 15.69 1.11
N ARG A 229 -5.64 15.16 0.12
CA ARG A 229 -6.23 14.43 -1.03
C ARG A 229 -6.98 13.17 -0.60
N ILE A 230 -6.47 12.45 0.40
CA ILE A 230 -7.11 11.24 0.93
C ILE A 230 -8.42 11.58 1.66
N ILE A 231 -8.44 12.64 2.47
CA ILE A 231 -9.63 13.07 3.22
C ILE A 231 -10.78 13.45 2.28
N GLU A 232 -10.49 13.97 1.09
CA GLU A 232 -11.51 14.26 0.07
C GLU A 232 -12.24 13.00 -0.39
N GLN A 233 -11.59 11.84 -0.38
CA GLN A 233 -12.18 10.55 -0.75
C GLN A 233 -12.91 9.88 0.42
N LEU A 234 -12.82 10.41 1.64
CA LEU A 234 -13.50 9.87 2.81
C LEU A 234 -14.91 10.46 2.95
N LYS A 235 -15.91 9.60 3.14
CA LYS A 235 -17.29 10.04 3.42
C LYS A 235 -17.37 10.78 4.76
N PRO A 236 -18.29 11.76 4.91
CA PRO A 236 -18.65 12.29 6.23
C PRO A 236 -19.01 11.15 7.19
N GLY A 237 -18.53 11.23 8.43
CA GLY A 237 -18.65 10.16 9.43
C GLY A 237 -17.76 8.94 9.22
N GLY A 238 -17.01 8.86 8.11
CA GLY A 238 -16.12 7.74 7.78
C GLY A 238 -14.81 7.74 8.59
N PHE A 239 -14.11 6.60 8.58
CA PHE A 239 -12.91 6.39 9.38
C PHE A 239 -11.63 6.42 8.55
N PHE A 240 -10.57 6.97 9.14
CA PHE A 240 -9.22 7.00 8.60
C PHE A 240 -8.24 6.35 9.56
N CYS A 241 -7.59 5.27 9.14
CA CYS A 241 -6.64 4.51 9.94
C CYS A 241 -5.22 4.72 9.43
N ILE A 242 -4.30 5.09 10.32
CA ILE A 242 -2.87 5.24 10.03
C ILE A 242 -2.07 4.21 10.84
N GLY A 243 -0.78 4.05 10.59
CA GLY A 243 0.07 3.13 11.35
C GLY A 243 0.39 3.67 12.75
N HIS A 244 0.73 2.79 13.70
CA HIS A 244 0.97 3.20 15.09
C HIS A 244 2.12 4.19 15.30
N SER A 245 3.10 4.21 14.39
CA SER A 245 4.24 5.14 14.43
C SER A 245 3.93 6.48 13.76
N GLU A 246 2.72 6.68 13.27
CA GLU A 246 2.30 7.85 12.51
C GLU A 246 1.32 8.70 13.34
N SER A 247 1.26 9.99 13.04
CA SER A 247 0.33 10.93 13.69
C SER A 247 -0.12 11.99 12.69
N LEU A 248 -1.36 12.46 12.85
CA LEU A 248 -1.91 13.59 12.10
C LEU A 248 -1.80 14.92 12.85
N ASN A 249 -1.22 14.92 14.05
CA ASN A 249 -0.90 16.16 14.76
C ASN A 249 -0.01 17.04 13.86
N ASP A 250 -0.37 18.31 13.74
CA ASP A 250 0.29 19.29 12.87
C ASP A 250 0.27 18.96 11.36
N ILE A 251 -0.50 17.94 10.95
CA ILE A 251 -0.73 17.57 9.55
C ILE A 251 -2.12 17.98 9.09
N SER A 252 -3.16 17.70 9.88
CA SER A 252 -4.53 18.07 9.53
C SER A 252 -5.41 18.21 10.77
N THR A 253 -6.30 19.20 10.75
CA THR A 253 -7.37 19.39 11.75
C THR A 253 -8.74 18.95 11.24
N ALA A 254 -8.82 18.43 10.00
CA ALA A 254 -10.09 18.07 9.36
C ALA A 254 -10.68 16.74 9.85
N LEU A 255 -9.95 16.01 10.70
CA LEU A 255 -10.37 14.73 11.28
C LEU A 255 -10.27 14.79 12.80
N HIS A 256 -11.17 14.10 13.48
CA HIS A 256 -11.14 13.95 14.94
C HIS A 256 -10.56 12.59 15.31
N GLN A 257 -9.57 12.57 16.20
CA GLN A 257 -9.04 11.32 16.72
C GLN A 257 -10.07 10.67 17.65
N VAL A 258 -10.44 9.42 17.39
CA VAL A 258 -11.41 8.65 18.19
C VAL A 258 -10.75 7.52 18.98
N ALA A 259 -9.58 7.07 18.54
CA ALA A 259 -8.72 6.11 19.22
C ALA A 259 -7.27 6.28 18.73
N PRO A 260 -6.26 5.67 19.38
CA PRO A 260 -4.89 5.66 18.87
C PRO A 260 -4.87 5.24 17.39
N SER A 261 -4.20 6.03 16.54
CA SER A 261 -4.09 5.84 15.08
C SER A 261 -5.40 5.71 14.29
N ILE A 262 -6.55 6.03 14.89
CA ILE A 262 -7.87 5.99 14.26
C ILE A 262 -8.55 7.35 14.37
N TYR A 263 -8.95 7.88 13.22
CA TYR A 263 -9.58 9.18 13.08
C TYR A 263 -10.94 9.06 12.39
N ARG A 264 -11.82 10.03 12.61
CA ARG A 264 -13.15 10.11 12.00
C ARG A 264 -13.33 11.45 11.33
N LYS A 265 -13.88 11.46 10.12
CA LYS A 265 -14.31 12.69 9.45
C LYS A 265 -15.64 13.14 10.06
N PRO A 266 -15.76 14.40 10.52
CA PRO A 266 -17.02 14.90 11.06
C PRO A 266 -18.17 14.82 10.05
#